data_AF-A0A0G4MEM1-F1
#
_entry.id   AF-A0A0G4MEM1-F1
#
_cell.length_a   1.000
_cell.length_b   1.000
_cell.length_c   1.000
_cell.angle_alpha   90.00
_cell.angle_beta   90.00
_cell.angle_gamma   90.00
#
_symmetry.space_group_name_H-M   'P 1'
#
loop_
_entity.id
_entity.type
_entity.pdbx_description
1 polymer ?
#
loop_
_entity_poly.entity_id
_entity_poly.type
_entity_poly.pdbx_seq_one_letter_code
_entity_poly.pdbx_strand_id
1 'polypeptide(L)'
;VIRDKSSLYRGDRVALIYRDSEIIDFAIALLGCFIAGVVAVPINDLQDYQKLNLILTSTQAHLALTTDQNLKAFQRDITTQKLNWPKGVEWWKTNEFGSYHPKRKEDVPPLTVPDLAYIEFSRAPTGDLRGVVLSHRTIMHQMACMSAI
;
A
#
# COMPACT_ATOMS: atom_id res chain seq x y z
N VAL A 1 10.15 -3.05 10.85
CA VAL A 1 10.72 -2.56 9.57
C VAL A 1 9.95 -1.38 9.02
N ILE A 2 8.71 -1.49 8.52
CA ILE A 2 7.97 -0.30 8.02
C ILE A 2 7.85 0.78 9.11
N ARG A 3 7.61 0.38 10.36
CA ARG A 3 7.55 1.26 11.53
C ARG A 3 8.92 1.83 11.97
N ASP A 4 10.03 1.16 11.64
CA ASP A 4 11.35 1.46 12.23
C ASP A 4 12.33 2.06 11.22
N LYS A 5 12.05 1.98 9.90
CA LYS A 5 12.98 2.38 8.83
C LYS A 5 12.73 3.77 8.24
N SER A 6 11.70 4.53 8.61
CA SER A 6 11.44 5.82 7.95
C SER A 6 10.57 6.82 8.71
N SER A 7 10.66 8.06 8.21
CA SER A 7 9.82 9.24 8.47
C SER A 7 8.32 9.07 8.16
N LEU A 8 7.79 7.84 8.16
CA LEU A 8 6.37 7.60 8.00
C LEU A 8 5.66 7.90 9.31
N TYR A 9 4.67 8.79 9.23
CA TYR A 9 3.80 9.08 10.34
C TYR A 9 2.53 8.23 10.26
N ARG A 10 1.90 8.03 11.41
CA ARG A 10 0.61 7.33 11.46
C ARG A 10 -0.40 8.03 10.55
N GLY A 11 -1.16 7.23 9.83
CA GLY A 11 -2.11 7.68 8.83
C GLY A 11 -1.49 7.92 7.45
N ASP A 12 -0.17 7.91 7.27
CA ASP A 12 0.45 8.11 5.95
C ASP A 12 -0.05 7.13 4.90
N ARG A 13 -0.17 7.63 3.66
CA ARG A 13 -0.71 6.87 2.54
C ARG A 13 0.44 6.21 1.83
N VAL A 14 0.37 4.89 1.77
CA VAL A 14 1.42 4.06 1.18
C VAL A 14 0.82 3.28 0.03
N ALA A 15 1.32 3.54 -1.18
CA ALA A 15 0.88 2.83 -2.37
C ALA A 15 1.39 1.39 -2.34
N LEU A 16 0.51 0.42 -2.59
CA LEU A 16 0.86 -0.99 -2.73
C LEU A 16 0.76 -1.35 -4.20
N ILE A 17 1.89 -1.66 -4.80
CA ILE A 17 2.02 -1.87 -6.24
C ILE A 17 2.58 -3.27 -6.47
N TYR A 18 1.68 -4.20 -6.74
CA TYR A 18 1.99 -5.63 -6.89
C TYR A 18 1.25 -6.18 -8.11
N ARG A 19 1.83 -7.19 -8.76
CA ARG A 19 1.15 -7.94 -9.82
C ARG A 19 0.26 -9.01 -9.21
N ASP A 20 -0.73 -9.49 -9.96
CA ASP A 20 -1.59 -10.61 -9.54
C ASP A 20 -0.80 -11.88 -9.16
N SER A 21 0.37 -12.07 -9.78
CA SER A 21 1.29 -13.16 -9.45
C SER A 21 1.97 -13.05 -8.07
N GLU A 22 1.90 -11.88 -7.42
CA GLU A 22 2.61 -11.54 -6.17
C GLU A 22 1.64 -11.32 -5.00
N ILE A 23 0.50 -12.03 -5.01
CA ILE A 23 -0.57 -11.84 -4.03
C ILE A 23 -0.13 -12.08 -2.58
N ILE A 24 0.87 -12.96 -2.37
CA ILE A 24 1.42 -13.23 -1.04
C ILE A 24 2.20 -12.01 -0.53
N ASP A 25 3.08 -11.45 -1.36
CA ASP A 25 3.83 -10.23 -1.02
C ASP A 25 2.90 -9.04 -0.79
N PHE A 26 1.85 -8.92 -1.61
CA PHE A 26 0.80 -7.93 -1.42
C PHE A 26 0.12 -8.06 -0.05
N ALA A 27 -0.31 -9.27 0.31
CA ALA A 27 -0.99 -9.51 1.59
C ALA A 27 -0.07 -9.19 2.79
N ILE A 28 1.22 -9.56 2.69
CA ILE A 28 2.22 -9.24 3.71
C ILE A 28 2.39 -7.72 3.84
N ALA A 29 2.48 -7.00 2.72
CA ALA A 29 2.63 -5.55 2.70
C ALA A 29 1.39 -4.85 3.28
N LEU A 30 0.19 -5.31 2.92
CA LEU A 30 -1.09 -4.79 3.43
C LEU A 30 -1.18 -4.94 4.95
N LEU A 31 -0.90 -6.12 5.48
CA LEU A 31 -0.88 -6.34 6.93
C LEU A 31 0.24 -5.55 7.61
N GLY A 32 1.39 -5.41 6.94
CA GLY A 32 2.49 -4.56 7.37
C GLY A 32 2.07 -3.09 7.54
N CYS A 33 1.27 -2.57 6.60
CA CYS A 33 0.69 -1.22 6.69
C CYS A 33 -0.24 -1.08 7.90
N PHE A 34 -1.12 -2.06 8.11
CA PHE A 34 -2.03 -2.07 9.27
C PHE A 34 -1.26 -2.08 10.60
N ILE A 35 -0.21 -2.89 10.70
CA ILE A 35 0.62 -2.98 11.90
C ILE A 35 1.43 -1.68 12.12
N ALA A 36 1.90 -1.05 11.04
CA ALA A 36 2.61 0.23 11.10
C ALA A 36 1.68 1.42 11.38
N GLY A 37 0.37 1.25 11.24
CA GLY A 37 -0.62 2.31 11.42
C GLY A 37 -0.64 3.33 10.27
N VAL A 38 -0.29 2.88 9.07
CA VAL A 38 -0.36 3.66 7.81
C VAL A 38 -1.55 3.16 6.98
N VAL A 39 -2.05 4.01 6.09
CA VAL A 39 -3.18 3.73 5.21
C VAL A 39 -2.67 3.13 3.91
N ALA A 40 -3.07 1.90 3.62
CA ALA A 40 -2.70 1.24 2.37
C ALA A 40 -3.50 1.79 1.18
N VAL A 41 -2.86 1.94 0.03
CA VAL A 41 -3.50 2.33 -1.24
C VAL A 41 -3.15 1.28 -2.29
N PRO A 42 -3.91 0.18 -2.41
CA PRO A 42 -3.68 -0.83 -3.44
C PRO A 42 -3.91 -0.27 -4.85
N ILE A 43 -2.95 -0.54 -5.75
CA ILE A 43 -3.00 -0.17 -7.16
C ILE A 43 -2.71 -1.41 -8.01
N ASN A 44 -3.76 -2.00 -8.58
CA ASN A 44 -3.67 -3.26 -9.32
C ASN A 44 -3.35 -3.09 -10.81
N ASP A 45 -3.55 -1.89 -11.36
CA ASP A 45 -3.37 -1.61 -12.79
C ASP A 45 -2.12 -0.78 -13.04
N LEU A 46 -1.04 -1.49 -13.38
CA LEU A 46 0.27 -0.92 -13.67
C LEU A 46 0.39 -0.34 -15.09
N GLN A 47 -0.50 -0.74 -15.99
CA GLN A 47 -0.45 -0.36 -17.41
C GLN A 47 -1.06 1.03 -17.63
N ASP A 48 -2.07 1.39 -16.82
CA ASP A 48 -2.66 2.73 -16.85
C ASP A 48 -1.85 3.71 -15.99
N TYR A 49 -0.77 4.23 -16.57
CA TYR A 49 0.09 5.21 -15.90
C TYR A 49 -0.65 6.50 -15.51
N GLN A 50 -1.66 6.91 -16.29
CA GLN A 50 -2.46 8.10 -15.97
C GLN A 50 -3.27 7.87 -14.69
N LYS A 51 -3.93 6.71 -14.58
CA LYS A 51 -4.64 6.30 -13.37
C LYS A 51 -3.70 6.19 -12.18
N LEU A 52 -2.54 5.56 -12.34
CA LEU A 52 -1.53 5.43 -11.29
C LEU A 52 -1.10 6.81 -10.77
N ASN A 53 -0.74 7.74 -11.67
CA ASN A 53 -0.31 9.08 -11.29
C ASN A 53 -1.43 9.88 -10.60
N LEU A 54 -2.67 9.73 -11.07
CA LEU A 54 -3.85 10.32 -10.43
C LEU A 54 -4.04 9.79 -9.02
N ILE A 55 -3.93 8.48 -8.80
CA ILE A 55 -4.06 7.87 -7.47
C ILE A 55 -2.97 8.38 -6.53
N LEU A 56 -1.70 8.36 -6.94
CA LEU A 56 -0.58 8.83 -6.13
C LEU A 56 -0.73 10.30 -5.74
N THR A 57 -1.12 11.14 -6.70
CA THR A 57 -1.33 12.57 -6.47
C THR A 57 -2.55 12.82 -5.58
N SER A 58 -3.66 12.13 -5.82
CA SER A 58 -4.89 12.28 -5.04
C SER A 58 -4.72 11.82 -3.58
N THR A 59 -3.94 10.75 -3.37
CA THR A 59 -3.64 10.23 -2.04
C THR A 59 -2.45 10.88 -1.37
N GLN A 60 -1.70 11.75 -2.05
CA GLN A 60 -0.45 12.31 -1.53
C GLN A 60 0.50 11.20 -0.99
N ALA A 61 0.53 10.07 -1.68
CA ALA A 61 1.36 8.95 -1.28
C ALA A 61 2.82 9.25 -1.64
N HIS A 62 3.70 9.31 -0.63
CA HIS A 62 5.14 9.56 -0.81
C HIS A 62 5.97 8.28 -0.86
N LEU A 63 5.33 7.12 -0.65
CA LEU A 63 5.97 5.83 -0.63
C LEU A 63 5.16 4.80 -1.42
N ALA A 64 5.87 4.00 -2.22
CA ALA A 64 5.33 2.86 -2.94
C ALA A 64 6.05 1.56 -2.53
N LEU A 65 5.29 0.58 -2.07
CA LEU A 65 5.77 -0.76 -1.76
C LEU A 65 5.58 -1.68 -2.96
N THR A 66 6.62 -2.44 -3.27
CA THR A 66 6.61 -3.44 -4.35
C THR A 66 7.70 -4.48 -4.11
N THR A 67 7.89 -5.43 -5.02
CA THR A 67 9.03 -6.36 -5.01
C THR A 67 10.15 -5.85 -5.93
N ASP A 68 11.38 -6.32 -5.70
CA ASP A 68 12.50 -6.04 -6.62
C ASP A 68 12.21 -6.46 -8.07
N GLN A 69 11.56 -7.62 -8.26
CA GLN A 69 11.24 -8.14 -9.59
C GLN A 69 10.21 -7.28 -10.31
N ASN A 70 9.14 -6.88 -9.61
CA ASN A 70 8.11 -6.02 -10.17
C ASN A 70 8.66 -4.63 -10.48
N LEU A 71 9.47 -4.06 -9.58
CA LEU A 71 10.11 -2.76 -9.80
C LEU A 71 10.98 -2.74 -11.06
N LYS A 72 11.80 -3.78 -11.27
CA LYS A 72 12.63 -3.90 -12.49
C LYS A 72 11.79 -3.97 -13.75
N ALA A 73 10.70 -4.74 -13.73
CA ALA A 73 9.79 -4.84 -14.87
C ALA A 73 9.10 -3.50 -15.13
N PHE A 74 8.59 -2.85 -14.09
CA PHE A 74 7.95 -1.54 -14.16
C PHE A 74 8.88 -0.44 -14.70
N GLN A 75 10.14 -0.41 -14.26
CA GLN A 75 11.15 0.53 -14.78
C GLN A 75 11.43 0.32 -16.28
N ARG A 76 11.44 -0.93 -16.74
CA ARG A 76 11.57 -1.23 -18.19
C ARG A 76 10.36 -0.72 -18.97
N ASP A 77 9.15 -0.92 -18.44
CA ASP A 77 7.91 -0.46 -19.08
C ASP A 77 7.88 1.07 -19.17
N ILE A 78 8.19 1.77 -18.08
CA ILE A 78 8.34 3.24 -18.06
C ILE A 78 9.33 3.74 -19.11
N THR A 79 10.51 3.11 -19.18
CA THR A 79 11.56 3.51 -20.13
C THR A 79 11.10 3.30 -21.57
N THR A 80 10.46 2.17 -21.85
CA THR A 80 9.95 1.82 -23.19
C THR A 80 8.86 2.78 -23.65
N GLN A 81 7.96 3.16 -22.73
CA GLN A 81 6.86 4.08 -22.99
C GLN A 81 7.24 5.56 -22.84
N LYS A 82 8.50 5.87 -22.49
CA LYS A 82 9.00 7.24 -22.23
C LYS A 82 8.18 8.00 -21.17
N LEU A 83 7.73 7.28 -20.15
CA LEU A 83 7.00 7.84 -19.02
C LEU A 83 7.98 8.34 -17.94
N ASN A 84 7.53 9.24 -17.07
CA ASN A 84 8.35 9.79 -15.99
C ASN A 84 7.70 9.53 -14.64
N TRP A 85 8.28 8.66 -13.81
CA TRP A 85 7.80 8.43 -12.45
C TRP A 85 7.68 9.75 -11.64
N PRO A 86 6.65 9.92 -10.79
CA PRO A 86 6.46 11.17 -10.04
C PRO A 86 7.66 11.43 -9.12
N LYS A 87 8.21 12.65 -9.21
CA LYS A 87 9.33 13.06 -8.35
C LYS A 87 8.84 13.14 -6.89
N GLY A 88 9.52 12.42 -5.99
CA GLY A 88 9.21 12.44 -4.56
C GLY A 88 8.42 11.23 -4.04
N VAL A 89 8.11 10.24 -4.88
CA VAL A 89 7.60 8.93 -4.42
C VAL A 89 8.75 7.94 -4.37
N GLU A 90 9.10 7.51 -3.16
CA GLU A 90 10.17 6.53 -2.91
C GLU A 90 9.67 5.11 -3.17
N TRP A 91 10.56 4.23 -3.65
CA TRP A 91 10.28 2.81 -3.85
C TRP A 91 10.91 1.96 -2.76
N TRP A 92 10.08 1.16 -2.09
CA TRP A 92 10.55 0.17 -1.14
C TRP A 92 10.27 -1.25 -1.60
N LYS A 93 11.32 -2.04 -1.58
CA LYS A 93 11.30 -3.45 -1.96
C LYS A 93 10.98 -4.30 -0.75
N THR A 94 9.76 -4.82 -0.65
CA THR A 94 9.30 -5.58 0.53
C THR A 94 10.05 -6.88 0.74
N ASN A 95 10.55 -7.48 -0.34
CA ASN A 95 11.41 -8.66 -0.28
C ASN A 95 12.83 -8.38 0.27
N GLU A 96 13.20 -7.13 0.52
CA GLU A 96 14.48 -6.73 1.14
C GLU A 96 14.35 -6.33 2.61
N PHE A 97 13.15 -6.41 3.19
CA PHE A 97 12.92 -5.98 4.56
C PHE A 97 13.57 -6.90 5.61
N GLY A 98 13.98 -8.11 5.20
CA GLY A 98 14.57 -9.10 6.09
C GLY A 98 13.58 -9.61 7.14
N SER A 99 14.03 -10.57 7.95
CA SER A 99 13.21 -11.14 9.02
C SER A 99 13.19 -10.23 10.24
N TYR A 100 12.01 -10.02 10.81
CA TYR A 100 11.86 -9.32 12.08
C TYR A 100 12.33 -10.22 13.23
N HIS A 101 13.38 -9.80 13.91
CA HIS A 101 13.89 -10.46 15.12
C HIS A 101 13.67 -9.52 16.31
N PRO A 102 12.63 -9.71 17.13
CA PRO A 102 12.42 -8.87 18.29
C PRO A 102 13.60 -9.03 19.24
N LYS A 103 14.25 -7.91 19.60
CA LYS A 103 15.22 -7.92 20.69
C LYS A 103 14.46 -8.29 21.97
N ARG A 104 14.93 -9.32 22.69
CA ARG A 104 14.29 -9.77 23.94
C ARG A 104 14.18 -8.57 24.91
N LYS A 105 12.95 -8.22 25.31
CA LYS A 105 12.54 -7.09 26.18
C LYS A 105 12.40 -5.70 25.54
N GLU A 106 11.84 -5.59 24.35
CA GLU A 106 11.12 -4.35 24.01
C GLU A 106 9.66 -4.52 24.44
N ASP A 107 9.19 -3.65 25.35
CA ASP A 107 7.76 -3.44 25.57
C ASP A 107 7.19 -2.92 24.25
N VAL A 108 6.69 -3.83 23.42
CA VAL A 108 6.07 -3.47 22.15
C VAL A 108 4.86 -2.59 22.51
N PRO A 109 4.86 -1.30 22.13
CA PRO A 109 3.76 -0.43 22.48
C PRO A 109 2.46 -1.01 21.90
N PRO A 110 1.34 -0.90 22.62
CA PRO A 110 0.07 -1.45 22.17
C PRO A 110 -0.26 -0.94 20.77
N LEU A 111 -0.72 -1.86 19.92
CA LEU A 111 -1.10 -1.54 18.55
C LEU A 111 -2.21 -0.49 18.60
N THR A 112 -1.88 0.73 18.19
CA THR A 112 -2.89 1.77 18.02
C THR A 112 -3.32 1.73 16.56
N VAL A 113 -4.52 1.22 16.34
CA VAL A 113 -5.07 1.08 14.99
C VAL A 113 -5.61 2.45 14.56
N PRO A 114 -5.16 3.04 13.43
CA PRO A 114 -5.77 4.24 12.88
C PRO A 114 -7.22 3.96 12.49
N ASP A 115 -8.03 5.01 12.30
CA ASP A 115 -9.41 4.79 11.85
C ASP A 115 -9.45 4.21 10.42
N LEU A 116 -8.64 4.79 9.52
CA LEU A 116 -8.54 4.36 8.13
C LEU A 116 -7.56 3.19 7.95
N ALA A 117 -8.00 2.15 7.25
CA ALA A 117 -7.20 0.97 6.91
C ALA A 117 -6.62 1.08 5.50
N TYR A 118 -7.49 1.27 4.50
CA TYR A 118 -7.07 1.39 3.12
C TYR A 118 -8.00 2.25 2.28
N ILE A 119 -7.50 2.69 1.12
CA ILE A 119 -8.25 3.45 0.12
C ILE A 119 -8.20 2.67 -1.19
N GLU A 120 -9.36 2.25 -1.67
CA GLU A 120 -9.49 1.54 -2.95
C GLU A 120 -10.04 2.49 -4.00
N PHE A 121 -9.41 2.57 -5.17
CA PHE A 121 -9.90 3.42 -6.25
C PHE A 121 -10.81 2.63 -7.21
N SER A 122 -12.04 3.10 -7.35
CA SER A 122 -13.01 2.56 -8.29
C SER A 122 -13.47 3.63 -9.28
N ARG A 123 -13.91 3.19 -10.46
CA ARG A 123 -14.49 4.09 -11.45
C ARG A 123 -15.97 4.30 -11.10
N ALA A 124 -16.35 5.55 -10.85
CA ALA A 124 -17.73 5.93 -10.61
C ALA A 124 -18.56 5.77 -11.91
N PRO A 125 -19.90 5.66 -11.81
CA PRO A 125 -20.77 5.65 -12.99
C PRO A 125 -20.61 6.87 -13.89
N THR A 126 -20.14 7.99 -13.35
CA THR A 126 -19.83 9.22 -14.10
C THR A 126 -18.52 9.15 -14.90
N GLY A 127 -17.76 8.05 -14.76
CA GLY A 127 -16.46 7.84 -15.41
C GLY A 127 -15.26 8.29 -14.57
N ASP A 128 -15.47 9.08 -13.53
CA ASP A 128 -14.40 9.59 -12.68
C ASP A 128 -13.84 8.51 -11.76
N LEU A 129 -12.54 8.55 -11.50
CA LEU A 129 -11.90 7.68 -10.52
C LEU A 129 -12.07 8.26 -9.11
N ARG A 130 -12.65 7.49 -8.17
CA ARG A 130 -12.89 7.92 -6.79
C ARG A 130 -12.27 6.95 -5.80
N GLY A 131 -11.67 7.53 -4.75
CA GLY A 131 -11.15 6.76 -3.62
C GLY A 131 -12.28 6.38 -2.66
N VAL A 132 -12.50 5.08 -2.49
CA VAL A 132 -13.38 4.48 -1.49
C VAL A 132 -12.55 4.25 -0.24
N VAL A 133 -12.89 4.98 0.82
CA VAL A 133 -12.16 4.96 2.08
C VAL A 133 -12.75 3.87 2.98
N LEU A 134 -11.91 2.93 3.41
CA LEU A 134 -12.33 1.83 4.27
C LEU A 134 -11.62 1.89 5.62
N SER A 135 -12.43 1.87 6.68
CA SER A 135 -11.95 1.91 8.05
C SER A 135 -11.66 0.50 8.58
N HIS A 136 -10.77 0.40 9.56
CA HIS A 136 -10.53 -0.87 10.26
C HIS A 136 -11.81 -1.41 10.91
N ARG A 137 -12.67 -0.53 11.44
CA ARG A 137 -13.97 -0.90 12.02
C ARG A 137 -14.90 -1.52 10.99
N THR A 138 -14.96 -0.94 9.79
CA THR A 138 -15.77 -1.45 8.68
C THR A 138 -15.34 -2.86 8.30
N ILE A 139 -14.03 -3.09 8.14
CA ILE A 139 -13.48 -4.41 7.81
C ILE A 139 -13.85 -5.42 8.90
N MET A 140 -13.60 -5.11 10.17
CA MET A 140 -13.89 -6.03 11.27
C MET A 140 -15.39 -6.35 11.38
N HIS A 141 -16.26 -5.36 11.16
CA HIS A 141 -17.69 -5.56 11.15
C HIS A 141 -18.13 -6.48 10.00
N GLN A 142 -17.63 -6.26 8.78
CA GLN A 142 -17.92 -7.12 7.63
C GLN A 142 -17.46 -8.56 7.85
N MET A 143 -16.25 -8.76 8.39
CA MET A 143 -15.72 -10.08 8.72
C MET A 143 -16.60 -10.80 9.75
N ALA A 144 -17.08 -10.08 10.78
CA ALA A 144 -17.99 -10.64 11.78
C ALA A 144 -19.32 -11.08 11.16
N CYS A 145 -19.91 -10.24 10.29
CA CYS A 145 -21.14 -10.58 9.56
C CYS A 145 -20.96 -11.82 8.67
N MET A 146 -19.84 -11.93 7.95
CA MET A 146 -19.56 -13.10 7.10
C MET A 146 -19.35 -14.39 7.90
N SER A 147 -18.76 -14.30 9.09
CA SER A 147 -18.53 -15.46 9.97
C SER A 147 -19.81 -15.98 10.66
N ALA A 148 -20.88 -15.19 10.65
CA ALA A 148 -22.16 -15.53 11.28
C ALA A 148 -23.10 -16.32 10.35
N ILE A 149 -22.65 -16.63 9.13
CA ILE A 149 -23.35 -17.45 8.12
C ILE A 149 -22.71 -18.84 8.13
#